data_AF-A0A970AIB2-F1
#
_entry.id   AF-A0A970AIB2-F1
#
_cell.length_a   1.000
_cell.length_b   1.000
_cell.length_c   1.000
_cell.angle_alpha   90.00
_cell.angle_beta   90.00
_cell.angle_gamma   90.00
#
_symmetry.space_group_name_H-M   'P 1'
#
loop_
_entity.id
_entity.type
_entity.pdbx_description
1 polymer ?
#
loop_
_entity_poly.entity_id
_entity_poly.type
_entity_poly.pdbx_seq_one_letter_code
_entity_poly.pdbx_strand_id
1 'polypeptide(L)'
;MKIDKFNRPQQRIRSSKSGKSVSVKHSPFLEILEQEETIQTIDLDLALEQIDEIGRRLRQNPSYRELRAYKEAIRSFLSAAIERMYRVEAKRFVDLTGRRRIYFLVDCVDKKLEELTELILRNQIPTIEVARRLDEIRGLLLDINT
;
A
#
# COMPACT_ATOMS: atom_id res chain seq x y z
N MET A 1 -64.71 -2.09 -29.83
CA MET A 1 -63.29 -2.38 -29.57
C MET A 1 -63.06 -2.44 -28.07
N LYS A 2 -62.81 -3.62 -27.51
CA LYS A 2 -62.33 -3.85 -26.14
C LYS A 2 -60.94 -4.47 -26.28
N ILE A 3 -59.93 -3.90 -25.63
CA ILE A 3 -58.57 -4.44 -25.61
C ILE A 3 -58.37 -5.17 -24.29
N ASP A 4 -58.28 -6.48 -24.39
CA ASP A 4 -58.04 -7.42 -23.30
C ASP A 4 -56.65 -7.24 -22.69
N LYS A 5 -56.60 -7.25 -21.35
CA LYS A 5 -55.35 -7.22 -20.59
C LYS A 5 -54.66 -8.57 -20.74
N PHE A 6 -53.55 -8.55 -21.46
CA PHE A 6 -52.71 -9.69 -21.78
C PHE A 6 -52.15 -10.35 -20.50
N ASN A 7 -52.62 -11.58 -20.25
CA ASN A 7 -52.24 -12.47 -19.16
C ASN A 7 -50.87 -13.10 -19.45
N ARG A 8 -49.83 -12.77 -18.67
CA ARG A 8 -48.56 -13.53 -18.67
C ARG A 8 -48.58 -14.51 -17.49
N PRO A 9 -48.40 -15.82 -17.72
CA PRO A 9 -48.35 -16.79 -16.63
C PRO A 9 -47.06 -16.63 -15.82
N GLN A 10 -47.19 -16.37 -14.53
CA GLN A 10 -46.09 -16.48 -13.58
C GLN A 10 -45.69 -17.95 -13.44
N GLN A 11 -44.54 -18.34 -13.98
CA GLN A 11 -43.90 -19.59 -13.62
C GLN A 11 -43.48 -19.54 -12.14
N ARG A 12 -44.32 -20.10 -11.27
CA ARG A 12 -43.96 -20.44 -9.90
C ARG A 12 -42.91 -21.54 -9.93
N ILE A 13 -41.63 -21.17 -9.81
CA ILE A 13 -40.56 -22.11 -9.48
C ILE A 13 -40.81 -22.56 -8.03
N ARG A 14 -41.23 -23.82 -7.87
CA ARG A 14 -41.35 -24.48 -6.56
C ARG A 14 -39.93 -24.72 -6.01
N SER A 15 -39.62 -24.13 -4.86
CA SER A 15 -38.40 -24.45 -4.11
C SER A 15 -38.57 -25.80 -3.40
N SER A 16 -37.98 -26.85 -3.94
CA SER A 16 -37.74 -28.08 -3.20
C SER A 16 -36.54 -27.89 -2.27
N LYS A 17 -36.80 -27.92 -0.96
CA LYS A 17 -35.76 -28.05 0.06
C LYS A 17 -35.09 -29.42 -0.08
N SER A 18 -33.78 -29.44 -0.32
CA SER A 18 -32.92 -30.51 0.17
C SER A 18 -31.63 -29.87 0.68
N GLY A 19 -31.45 -29.89 1.99
CA GLY A 19 -30.25 -29.43 2.65
C GLY A 19 -29.12 -30.42 2.40
N LYS A 20 -28.13 -30.01 1.60
CA LYS A 20 -26.76 -30.49 1.72
C LYS A 20 -25.88 -29.26 1.83
N SER A 21 -25.50 -28.92 3.05
CA SER A 21 -24.40 -27.99 3.31
C SER A 21 -23.12 -28.65 2.80
N VAL A 22 -22.77 -28.38 1.55
CA VAL A 22 -21.46 -28.75 1.02
C VAL A 22 -20.45 -27.85 1.72
N SER A 23 -19.71 -28.43 2.67
CA SER A 23 -18.62 -27.77 3.38
C SER A 23 -17.46 -27.56 2.41
N VAL A 24 -17.48 -26.44 1.69
CA VAL A 24 -16.34 -25.97 0.89
C VAL A 24 -15.29 -25.46 1.87
N LYS A 25 -14.46 -26.34 2.41
CA LYS A 25 -13.37 -25.95 3.32
C LYS A 25 -11.97 -26.18 2.77
N HIS A 26 -11.80 -26.92 1.68
CA HIS A 26 -10.49 -27.10 1.02
C HIS A 26 -10.68 -27.51 -0.44
N SER A 27 -10.70 -26.55 -1.37
CA SER A 27 -10.47 -26.87 -2.78
C SER A 27 -9.01 -26.54 -3.12
N PRO A 28 -8.29 -27.36 -3.91
CA PRO A 28 -6.92 -27.06 -4.36
C PRO A 28 -6.82 -25.71 -5.08
N PHE A 29 -7.92 -25.26 -5.68
CA PHE A 29 -8.04 -23.95 -6.30
C PHE A 29 -8.00 -22.80 -5.29
N LEU A 30 -8.66 -22.92 -4.14
CA LEU A 30 -8.60 -21.91 -3.08
C LEU A 30 -7.19 -21.81 -2.49
N GLU A 31 -6.49 -22.93 -2.35
CA GLU A 31 -5.13 -22.96 -1.83
C GLU A 31 -4.14 -22.28 -2.80
N ILE A 32 -4.26 -22.55 -4.11
CA ILE A 32 -3.48 -21.86 -5.15
C ILE A 32 -3.82 -20.37 -5.21
N LEU A 33 -5.09 -20.00 -5.04
CA LEU A 33 -5.53 -18.60 -5.05
C LEU A 33 -5.01 -17.84 -3.81
N GLU A 34 -5.08 -18.45 -2.62
CA GLU A 34 -4.50 -17.89 -1.39
C GLU A 34 -2.98 -17.79 -1.49
N GLN A 35 -2.33 -18.76 -2.13
CA GLN A 35 -0.89 -18.74 -2.36
C GLN A 35 -0.49 -17.65 -3.38
N GLU A 36 -1.22 -17.45 -4.48
CA GLU A 36 -1.00 -16.32 -5.40
C GLU A 36 -1.28 -14.95 -4.75
N GLU A 37 -2.26 -14.87 -3.84
CA GLU A 37 -2.53 -13.63 -3.08
C GLU A 37 -1.35 -13.20 -2.20
N THR A 38 -0.57 -14.15 -1.66
CA THR A 38 0.58 -13.87 -0.78
C THR A 38 1.86 -13.55 -1.54
N ILE A 39 2.02 -14.04 -2.77
CA ILE A 39 3.26 -13.90 -3.55
C ILE A 39 3.48 -12.46 -4.08
N GLN A 40 2.44 -11.63 -4.15
CA GLN A 40 2.52 -10.30 -4.79
C GLN A 40 2.76 -9.13 -3.83
N THR A 41 2.86 -9.35 -2.52
CA THR A 41 3.14 -8.26 -1.60
C THR A 41 4.65 -8.10 -1.44
N ILE A 42 5.19 -6.98 -1.93
CA ILE A 42 6.53 -6.55 -1.53
C ILE A 42 6.56 -6.55 0.00
N ASP A 43 7.54 -7.27 0.56
CA ASP A 43 7.74 -7.27 2.00
C ASP A 43 8.23 -5.87 2.40
N LEU A 44 7.36 -5.13 3.09
CA LEU A 44 7.63 -3.74 3.46
C LEU A 44 8.85 -3.63 4.36
N ASP A 45 9.14 -4.69 5.13
CA ASP A 45 10.28 -4.75 6.02
C ASP A 45 11.59 -4.85 5.20
N LEU A 46 11.63 -5.67 4.15
CA LEU A 46 12.79 -5.73 3.23
C LEU A 46 12.99 -4.41 2.48
N ALA A 47 11.91 -3.74 2.09
CA ALA A 47 11.99 -2.44 1.44
C ALA A 47 12.53 -1.35 2.39
N LEU A 48 12.17 -1.40 3.68
CA LEU A 48 12.74 -0.52 4.71
C LEU A 48 14.23 -0.77 4.91
N GLU A 49 14.67 -2.04 4.95
CA GLU A 49 16.09 -2.38 5.05
C GLU A 49 16.91 -1.82 3.87
N GLN A 50 16.37 -1.90 2.65
CA GLN A 50 17.00 -1.32 1.47
C GLN A 50 17.10 0.20 1.56
N ILE A 51 16.04 0.87 2.03
CA ILE A 51 16.03 2.32 2.25
C ILE A 51 17.08 2.70 3.31
N ASP A 52 17.23 1.91 4.37
CA ASP A 52 18.22 2.14 5.43
C ASP A 52 19.67 2.01 4.93
N GLU A 53 19.94 1.03 4.06
CA GLU A 53 21.25 0.86 3.43
C GLU A 53 21.58 2.05 2.51
N ILE A 54 20.65 2.46 1.66
CA ILE A 54 20.83 3.63 0.78
C ILE A 54 20.96 4.91 1.61
N GLY A 55 20.17 5.06 2.69
CA GLY A 55 20.26 6.17 3.62
C GLY A 55 21.64 6.27 4.29
N ARG A 56 22.23 5.14 4.70
CA ARG A 56 23.60 5.09 5.23
C ARG A 56 24.62 5.54 4.19
N ARG A 57 24.49 5.12 2.94
CA ARG A 57 25.37 5.55 1.83
C ARG A 57 25.23 7.03 1.53
N LEU A 58 23.99 7.54 1.51
CA LEU A 58 23.70 8.96 1.27
C LEU A 58 24.25 9.85 2.40
N ARG A 59 24.20 9.36 3.65
CA ARG A 59 24.81 10.04 4.81
C ARG A 59 26.34 10.15 4.70
N GLN A 60 27.00 9.10 4.20
CA GLN A 60 28.46 9.09 4.03
C GLN A 60 28.88 9.94 2.83
N ASN A 61 28.17 9.80 1.71
CA ASN A 61 28.46 10.46 0.45
C ASN A 61 27.18 11.11 -0.11
N PRO A 62 26.90 12.38 0.26
CA PRO A 62 25.75 13.12 -0.26
C PRO A 62 25.96 13.49 -1.73
N SER A 63 25.70 12.53 -2.61
CA SER A 63 25.78 12.68 -4.06
C SER A 63 24.37 12.67 -4.68
N TYR A 64 24.20 13.40 -5.78
CA TYR A 64 22.97 13.38 -6.57
C TYR A 64 22.53 11.95 -6.95
N ARG A 65 23.50 11.07 -7.24
CA ARG A 65 23.21 9.66 -7.60
C ARG A 65 22.56 8.90 -6.44
N GLU A 66 23.10 9.03 -5.24
CA GLU A 66 22.59 8.37 -4.04
C GLU A 66 21.25 8.98 -3.61
N LEU A 67 21.08 10.30 -3.76
CA LEU A 67 19.80 10.97 -3.49
C LEU A 67 18.70 10.46 -4.41
N ARG A 68 19.00 10.30 -5.71
CA ARG A 68 18.06 9.75 -6.67
C ARG A 68 17.66 8.32 -6.31
N ALA A 69 18.64 7.46 -5.99
CA ALA A 69 18.38 6.08 -5.56
C ALA A 69 17.51 6.04 -4.30
N TYR A 70 17.76 6.93 -3.34
CA TYR A 70 16.98 7.04 -2.10
C TYR A 70 15.51 7.43 -2.40
N LYS A 71 15.29 8.42 -3.27
CA LYS A 71 13.95 8.83 -3.69
C LYS A 71 13.21 7.72 -4.45
N GLU A 72 13.89 6.98 -5.32
CA GLU A 72 13.32 5.86 -6.05
C GLU A 72 12.91 4.71 -5.10
N ALA A 73 13.75 4.39 -4.11
CA ALA A 73 13.44 3.38 -3.10
C ALA A 73 12.21 3.77 -2.25
N ILE A 74 12.14 5.01 -1.77
CA ILE A 74 10.99 5.51 -1.02
C ILE A 74 9.73 5.49 -1.88
N ARG A 75 9.81 5.89 -3.15
CA ARG A 75 8.67 5.83 -4.07
C ARG A 75 8.13 4.41 -4.22
N SER A 76 9.00 3.41 -4.36
CA SER A 76 8.62 2.00 -4.43
C SER A 76 7.94 1.55 -3.14
N PHE A 77 8.51 1.91 -1.98
CA PHE A 77 7.94 1.57 -0.68
C PHE A 77 6.55 2.17 -0.49
N LEU A 78 6.37 3.46 -0.77
CA LEU A 78 5.07 4.13 -0.65
C LEU A 78 4.04 3.53 -1.60
N SER A 79 4.44 3.16 -2.82
CA SER A 79 3.55 2.50 -3.78
C SER A 79 3.06 1.14 -3.25
N ALA A 80 3.97 0.33 -2.70
CA ALA A 80 3.65 -0.95 -2.09
C ALA A 80 2.76 -0.80 -0.84
N ALA A 81 3.03 0.19 0.00
CA ALA A 81 2.23 0.49 1.19
C ALA A 81 0.80 0.89 0.83
N ILE A 82 0.63 1.73 -0.19
CA ILE A 82 -0.69 2.14 -0.70
C ILE A 82 -1.44 0.93 -1.29
N GLU A 83 -0.77 0.07 -2.05
CA GLU A 83 -1.37 -1.14 -2.62
C GLU A 83 -1.86 -2.09 -1.51
N ARG A 84 -1.02 -2.32 -0.49
CA ARG A 84 -1.39 -3.11 0.70
C ARG A 84 -2.60 -2.53 1.42
N MET A 85 -2.66 -1.20 1.60
CA MET A 85 -3.79 -0.51 2.22
C MET A 85 -5.10 -0.80 1.47
N TYR A 86 -5.14 -0.58 0.15
CA TYR A 86 -6.35 -0.83 -0.65
C TYR A 86 -6.80 -2.30 -0.59
N ARG A 87 -5.86 -3.25 -0.55
CA ARG A 87 -6.17 -4.69 -0.43
C ARG A 87 -6.77 -5.05 0.93
N VAL A 88 -6.25 -4.49 2.03
CA VAL A 88 -6.74 -4.76 3.39
C VAL A 88 -8.17 -4.22 3.59
N GLU A 89 -8.49 -3.08 3.00
CA GLU A 89 -9.83 -2.47 3.12
C GLU A 89 -10.93 -3.29 2.43
N ALA A 90 -10.63 -4.01 1.35
CA ALA A 90 -11.58 -4.95 0.75
C ALA A 90 -12.04 -6.03 1.75
N LYS A 91 -11.23 -6.32 2.78
CA LYS A 91 -11.50 -7.30 3.84
C LYS A 91 -12.11 -6.66 5.11
N ARG A 92 -11.98 -5.34 5.28
CA ARG A 92 -12.52 -4.59 6.45
C ARG A 92 -13.35 -3.41 5.97
N PHE A 93 -14.65 -3.60 5.86
CA PHE A 93 -15.59 -2.49 5.69
C PHE A 93 -15.49 -1.58 6.92
N VAL A 94 -15.37 -0.27 6.68
CA VAL A 94 -15.31 0.84 7.64
C VAL A 94 -13.89 1.22 8.13
N ASP A 95 -13.20 2.07 7.36
CA ASP A 95 -12.41 3.16 7.95
C ASP A 95 -12.11 4.28 6.91
N LEU A 96 -12.82 5.42 7.00
CA LEU A 96 -12.47 6.62 6.22
C LEU A 96 -11.29 7.40 6.82
N THR A 97 -11.04 7.22 8.13
CA THR A 97 -10.04 7.99 8.88
C THR A 97 -8.61 7.51 8.59
N GLY A 98 -8.42 6.20 8.37
CA GLY A 98 -7.12 5.59 8.08
C GLY A 98 -6.50 6.10 6.77
N ARG A 99 -7.29 6.20 5.70
CA ARG A 99 -6.84 6.72 4.39
C ARG A 99 -6.31 8.13 4.48
N ARG A 100 -7.07 9.01 5.17
CA ARG A 100 -6.68 10.42 5.31
C ARG A 100 -5.36 10.56 6.06
N ARG A 101 -5.11 9.71 7.07
CA ARG A 101 -3.84 9.68 7.81
C ARG A 101 -2.68 9.26 6.90
N ILE A 102 -2.83 8.19 6.12
CA ILE A 102 -1.77 7.72 5.22
C ILE A 102 -1.45 8.76 4.15
N TYR A 103 -2.45 9.36 3.50
CA TYR A 103 -2.18 10.43 2.52
C TYR A 103 -1.51 11.65 3.15
N PHE A 104 -1.87 12.01 4.38
CA PHE A 104 -1.19 13.07 5.12
C PHE A 104 0.27 12.70 5.41
N LEU A 105 0.55 11.46 5.83
CA LEU A 105 1.92 10.99 6.05
C LEU A 105 2.74 10.98 4.76
N VAL A 106 2.15 10.55 3.63
CA VAL A 106 2.80 10.60 2.31
C VAL A 106 3.16 12.03 1.92
N ASP A 107 2.24 12.98 2.10
CA ASP A 107 2.50 14.41 1.85
C ASP A 107 3.61 14.97 2.76
N CYS A 108 3.64 14.55 4.03
CA CYS A 108 4.74 14.88 4.94
C CYS A 108 6.09 14.31 4.48
N VAL A 109 6.13 13.05 4.02
CA VAL A 109 7.35 12.42 3.49
C VAL A 109 7.85 13.17 2.27
N ASP A 110 6.97 13.54 1.34
CA ASP A 110 7.35 14.25 0.11
C ASP A 110 7.98 15.62 0.42
N LYS A 111 7.36 16.39 1.32
CA LYS A 111 7.92 17.66 1.82
C LYS A 111 9.31 17.49 2.43
N LYS A 112 9.52 16.45 3.24
CA LYS A 112 10.82 16.17 3.85
C LYS A 112 11.88 15.76 2.82
N LEU A 113 11.49 15.06 1.77
CA LEU A 113 12.39 14.74 0.65
C LEU A 113 12.75 15.97 -0.18
N GLU A 114 11.81 16.90 -0.36
CA GLU A 114 12.08 18.18 -1.01
C GLU A 114 13.07 19.02 -0.21
N GLU A 115 12.85 19.16 1.11
CA GLU A 115 13.79 19.80 2.02
C GLU A 115 15.18 19.15 1.94
N LEU A 116 15.28 17.82 1.98
CA LEU A 116 16.55 17.09 1.83
C LEU A 116 17.22 17.37 0.47
N THR A 117 16.43 17.46 -0.59
CA THR A 117 16.93 17.73 -1.94
C THR A 117 17.51 19.14 -2.05
N GLU A 118 16.78 20.16 -1.56
CA GLU A 118 17.27 21.53 -1.51
C GLU A 118 18.55 21.65 -0.69
N LEU A 119 18.59 20.95 0.44
CA LEU A 119 19.75 20.91 1.31
C LEU A 119 20.99 20.41 0.54
N ILE A 120 20.88 19.26 -0.13
CA ILE A 120 21.99 18.69 -0.92
C ILE A 120 22.40 19.61 -2.07
N LEU A 121 21.45 20.26 -2.74
CA LEU A 121 21.73 21.19 -3.85
C LEU A 121 22.48 22.46 -3.41
N ARG A 122 22.27 22.93 -2.17
CA ARG A 122 22.93 24.13 -1.64
C ARG A 122 24.43 23.91 -1.34
N ASN A 123 24.97 22.68 -1.47
CA ASN A 123 26.39 22.34 -1.37
C ASN A 123 27.14 22.83 -0.11
N GLN A 124 26.44 23.32 0.92
CA GLN A 124 27.02 23.89 2.13
C GLN A 124 26.28 23.39 3.36
N ILE A 125 26.50 22.14 3.75
CA ILE A 125 25.80 21.58 4.91
C ILE A 125 26.72 20.68 5.74
N PRO A 126 26.65 20.80 7.09
CA PRO A 126 27.27 19.84 7.99
C PRO A 126 26.57 18.48 7.90
N THR A 127 27.32 17.40 7.73
CA THR A 127 26.84 16.00 7.59
C THR A 127 25.83 15.56 8.67
N ILE A 128 25.82 16.24 9.82
CA ILE A 128 24.88 16.06 10.93
C ILE A 128 23.42 16.37 10.54
N GLU A 129 23.19 17.37 9.69
CA GLU A 129 21.85 17.80 9.30
C GLU A 129 21.21 16.79 8.37
N VAL A 130 21.98 16.30 7.39
CA VAL A 130 21.55 15.24 6.47
C VAL A 130 21.14 14.00 7.24
N ALA A 131 21.93 13.61 8.25
CA ALA A 131 21.60 12.47 9.11
C ALA A 131 20.26 12.66 9.84
N ARG A 132 20.03 13.84 10.44
CA ARG A 132 18.77 14.15 11.12
C ARG A 132 17.57 14.04 10.18
N ARG A 133 17.70 14.57 8.97
CA ARG A 133 16.62 14.51 7.95
C ARG A 133 16.32 13.08 7.50
N LEU A 134 17.35 12.25 7.35
CA LEU A 134 17.17 10.83 7.03
C LEU A 134 16.45 10.08 8.16
N ASP A 135 16.78 10.37 9.41
CA ASP A 135 16.12 9.76 10.58
C ASP A 135 14.65 10.22 10.70
N GLU A 136 14.35 11.50 10.43
CA GLU A 136 12.98 12.02 10.36
C GLU A 136 12.14 11.28 9.29
N ILE A 137 12.69 11.13 8.08
CA ILE A 137 12.02 10.42 6.98
C ILE A 137 11.79 8.96 7.36
N ARG A 138 12.79 8.28 7.94
CA ARG A 138 12.66 6.90 8.40
C ARG A 138 11.55 6.72 9.43
N GLY A 139 11.42 7.65 10.39
CA GLY A 139 10.34 7.64 11.37
C GLY A 139 8.95 7.69 10.70
N LEU A 140 8.78 8.59 9.73
CA LEU A 140 7.53 8.69 8.97
C LEU A 140 7.21 7.42 8.17
N LEU A 141 8.23 6.73 7.63
CA LEU A 141 8.03 5.47 6.91
C LEU A 141 7.61 4.32 7.85
N LEU A 142 8.15 4.28 9.07
CA LEU A 142 7.73 3.33 10.10
C LEU A 142 6.28 3.56 10.54
N ASP A 143 5.87 4.82 10.65
CA ASP A 143 4.48 5.19 10.97
C ASP A 143 3.48 4.74 9.90
N ILE A 144 3.93 4.54 8.65
CA ILE A 144 3.11 4.02 7.54
C ILE A 144 3.01 2.48 7.58
N ASN A 145 4.03 1.79 8.11
CA ASN A 145 4.03 0.33 8.24
C ASN A 145 3.27 -0.17 9.48
N THR A 146 3.05 0.70 10.48
CA THR A 146 2.39 0.38 11.76
C THR A 146 0.87 0.43 11.65
#